data_AF-A0A0S9CBE8-F1
#
_entry.id   AF-A0A0S9CBE8-F1
#
_cell.length_a   1.000
_cell.length_b   1.000
_cell.length_c   1.000
_cell.angle_alpha   90.00
_cell.angle_beta   90.00
_cell.angle_gamma   90.00
#
_symmetry.space_group_name_H-M   'P 1'
#
loop_
_entity.id
_entity.type
_entity.pdbx_description
1 polymer ?
#
loop_
_entity_poly.entity_id
_entity_poly.type
_entity_poly.pdbx_seq_one_letter_code
_entity_poly.pdbx_strand_id
1 'polypeptide(L)'
;MDLVHFYKSIIDLIVAQAGSAALLHVHVGMAIYLAVLTAAPPGRGAIVALQVVLAAELGNEAMDWLAAGARWTWGDTLSDFALTMLWPAAITAVGAWRRRRLRRAIATATPSRTGAVSSTASRRAPIAST
;
A
#
# COMPACT_ATOMS: atom_id res chain seq x y z
N MET A 1 33.99 3.71 -2.73
CA MET A 1 33.82 3.03 -4.04
C MET A 1 33.69 1.52 -3.86
N ASP A 2 34.43 0.88 -2.96
CA ASP A 2 34.31 -0.57 -2.73
C ASP A 2 32.92 -1.05 -2.27
N LEU A 3 32.22 -0.30 -1.42
CA LEU A 3 30.90 -0.71 -0.90
C LEU A 3 29.83 -0.81 -2.00
N VAL A 4 29.83 0.11 -2.97
CA VAL A 4 28.85 0.17 -4.05
C VAL A 4 29.07 -0.98 -5.03
N HIS A 5 30.34 -1.25 -5.40
CA HIS A 5 30.67 -2.38 -6.27
C HIS A 5 30.44 -3.73 -5.59
N PHE A 6 30.70 -3.84 -4.28
CA PHE A 6 30.37 -5.04 -3.51
C PHE A 6 28.85 -5.30 -3.48
N TYR A 7 28.04 -4.28 -3.23
CA TYR A 7 26.59 -4.36 -3.31
C TYR A 7 26.11 -4.83 -4.69
N LYS A 8 26.63 -4.23 -5.77
CA LYS A 8 26.27 -4.63 -7.14
C LYS A 8 26.65 -6.08 -7.43
N SER A 9 27.83 -6.51 -6.98
CA SER A 9 28.28 -7.90 -7.16
C SER A 9 27.38 -8.93 -6.46
N ILE A 10 26.81 -8.58 -5.30
CA ILE A 10 25.85 -9.45 -4.61
C ILE A 10 24.53 -9.50 -5.39
N ILE A 11 24.04 -8.36 -5.87
CA ILE A 11 22.82 -8.33 -6.69
C ILE A 11 23.00 -9.17 -7.96
N ASP A 12 24.11 -8.99 -8.67
CA ASP A 12 24.42 -9.74 -9.89
C ASP A 12 24.50 -11.25 -9.61
N LEU A 13 25.04 -11.65 -8.45
CA LEU A 13 25.04 -13.04 -7.99
C LEU A 13 23.62 -13.57 -7.75
N ILE A 14 22.75 -12.78 -7.11
CA ILE A 14 21.36 -13.16 -6.87
C ILE A 14 20.60 -13.27 -8.20
N VAL A 15 20.81 -12.34 -9.14
CA VAL A 15 20.21 -12.37 -10.47
C VAL A 15 20.67 -13.60 -11.25
N ALA A 16 21.97 -13.91 -11.21
CA ALA A 16 22.53 -15.09 -11.86
C ALA A 16 21.92 -16.40 -11.36
N GLN A 17 21.61 -16.50 -10.06
CA GLN A 17 20.97 -17.67 -9.47
C GLN A 17 19.44 -17.69 -9.65
N ALA A 18 18.80 -16.52 -9.77
CA ALA A 18 17.35 -16.40 -9.99
C ALA A 18 16.93 -16.70 -11.44
N GLY A 19 17.86 -16.68 -12.39
CA GLY A 19 17.62 -16.99 -13.81
C GLY A 19 16.89 -15.89 -14.59
N SER A 20 16.27 -14.92 -13.93
CA SER A 20 15.66 -13.74 -14.55
C SER A 20 15.64 -12.55 -13.59
N ALA A 21 16.31 -11.45 -13.96
CA ALA A 21 16.26 -10.18 -13.23
C ALA A 21 14.82 -9.69 -13.10
N ALA A 22 14.05 -9.74 -14.19
CA ALA A 22 12.66 -9.27 -14.20
C ALA A 22 11.78 -10.02 -13.19
N LEU A 23 11.93 -11.34 -13.07
CA LEU A 23 11.21 -12.11 -12.06
C LEU A 23 11.68 -11.74 -10.65
N LEU A 24 12.98 -11.51 -10.45
CA LEU A 24 13.51 -11.11 -9.16
C LEU A 24 12.90 -9.78 -8.68
N HIS A 25 12.80 -8.77 -9.55
CA HIS A 25 12.17 -7.49 -9.21
C HIS A 25 10.73 -7.65 -8.74
N VAL A 26 9.93 -8.47 -9.45
CA VAL A 26 8.55 -8.78 -9.04
C VAL A 26 8.51 -9.45 -7.66
N HIS A 27 9.34 -10.47 -7.43
CA HIS A 27 9.31 -11.25 -6.18
C HIS A 27 9.85 -10.46 -5.00
N VAL A 28 10.94 -9.70 -5.17
CA VAL A 28 11.52 -8.85 -4.12
C VAL A 28 10.56 -7.73 -3.75
N GLY A 29 10.00 -7.04 -4.74
CA GLY A 29 8.99 -6.00 -4.50
C GLY A 29 7.79 -6.55 -3.72
N MET A 30 7.32 -7.74 -4.07
CA MET A 30 6.22 -8.41 -3.36
C MET A 30 6.62 -8.85 -1.94
N ALA A 31 7.82 -9.41 -1.76
CA ALA A 31 8.30 -9.86 -0.46
C ALA A 31 8.41 -8.69 0.53
N ILE A 32 8.99 -7.57 0.09
CA ILE A 32 9.07 -6.34 0.90
C ILE A 32 7.66 -5.84 1.23
N TYR A 33 6.78 -5.78 0.23
CA TYR A 33 5.40 -5.33 0.43
C TYR A 33 4.68 -6.15 1.50
N LEU A 34 4.74 -7.49 1.40
CA LEU A 34 4.08 -8.38 2.35
C LEU A 34 4.68 -8.29 3.75
N ALA A 35 6.02 -8.20 3.87
CA ALA A 35 6.70 -8.06 5.15
C ALA A 35 6.31 -6.76 5.86
N VAL A 36 6.22 -5.64 5.14
CA VAL A 36 5.80 -4.37 5.73
C VAL A 36 4.30 -4.40 6.03
N LEU A 37 3.49 -5.01 5.18
CA LEU A 37 2.04 -5.10 5.38
C LEU A 37 1.70 -5.89 6.65
N THR A 38 2.44 -6.96 6.96
CA THR A 38 2.23 -7.76 8.19
C THR A 38 2.76 -7.06 9.43
N ALA A 39 3.84 -6.29 9.33
CA ALA A 39 4.40 -5.54 10.44
C ALA A 39 3.64 -4.24 10.75
N ALA A 40 2.95 -3.66 9.77
CA ALA A 40 2.34 -2.34 9.91
C ALA A 40 1.00 -2.38 10.68
N PRO A 41 0.66 -1.30 11.41
CA PRO A 41 -0.58 -1.23 12.18
C PRO A 41 -1.84 -1.34 11.30
N PRO A 42 -2.95 -1.87 11.87
CA PRO A 42 -4.23 -1.96 11.17
C PRO A 42 -4.70 -0.63 10.59
N GLY A 43 -5.22 -0.65 9.36
CA GLY A 43 -5.86 0.50 8.72
C GLY A 43 -4.95 1.37 7.85
N ARG A 44 -3.63 1.35 8.04
CA ARG A 44 -2.65 2.06 7.18
C ARG A 44 -1.61 1.16 6.51
N GLY A 45 -1.53 -0.11 6.91
CA GLY A 45 -0.46 -1.02 6.48
C GLY A 45 -0.23 -1.12 4.97
N ALA A 46 -1.28 -1.16 4.15
CA ALA A 46 -1.12 -1.24 2.69
C ALA A 46 -0.47 0.01 2.07
N ILE A 47 -0.78 1.21 2.60
CA ILE A 47 -0.17 2.45 2.08
C ILE A 47 1.29 2.54 2.54
N VAL A 48 1.56 2.20 3.80
CA VAL A 48 2.92 2.18 4.35
C VAL A 48 3.78 1.16 3.59
N ALA A 49 3.26 -0.04 3.35
CA ALA A 49 3.93 -1.06 2.57
C ALA A 49 4.28 -0.58 1.17
N LEU A 50 3.33 0.08 0.47
CA LEU A 50 3.60 0.65 -0.85
C LEU A 50 4.69 1.73 -0.81
N GLN A 51 4.68 2.60 0.20
CA GLN A 51 5.71 3.64 0.37
C GLN A 51 7.09 3.05 0.62
N VAL A 52 7.19 1.98 1.42
CA VAL A 52 8.46 1.32 1.69
C VAL A 52 9.02 0.63 0.45
N VAL A 53 8.19 -0.06 -0.32
CA VAL A 53 8.65 -0.70 -1.57
C VAL A 53 9.10 0.38 -2.57
N LEU A 54 8.37 1.51 -2.67
CA LEU A 54 8.77 2.64 -3.50
C LEU A 54 10.13 3.21 -3.07
N ALA A 55 10.34 3.39 -1.77
CA ALA A 55 11.62 3.87 -1.24
C ALA A 55 12.76 2.87 -1.49
N ALA A 56 12.49 1.57 -1.38
CA ALA A 56 13.46 0.53 -1.67
C ALA A 56 13.88 0.54 -3.15
N GLU A 57 12.92 0.70 -4.06
CA GLU A 57 13.20 0.76 -5.51
C GLU A 57 14.01 2.00 -5.88
N LEU A 58 13.60 3.18 -5.38
CA LEU A 58 14.35 4.42 -5.59
C LEU A 58 15.77 4.34 -5.01
N GLY A 59 15.94 3.69 -3.86
CA GLY A 59 17.26 3.43 -3.28
C GLY A 59 18.11 2.51 -4.14
N ASN A 60 17.50 1.45 -4.71
CA ASN A 60 18.17 0.52 -5.61
C ASN A 60 18.64 1.23 -6.89
N GLU A 61 17.77 1.99 -7.53
CA GLU A 61 18.12 2.79 -8.72
C GLU A 61 19.21 3.83 -8.43
N ALA A 62 19.16 4.49 -7.26
CA ALA A 62 20.19 5.45 -6.87
C ALA A 62 21.57 4.77 -6.73
N MET A 63 21.62 3.55 -6.17
CA MET A 63 22.85 2.77 -6.07
C MET A 63 23.37 2.33 -7.44
N ASP A 64 22.47 1.93 -8.33
CA ASP A 64 22.82 1.56 -9.70
C ASP A 64 23.33 2.76 -10.53
N TRP A 65 22.72 3.93 -10.35
CA TRP A 65 23.20 5.17 -10.94
C TRP A 65 24.61 5.54 -10.45
N LEU A 66 24.85 5.45 -9.14
CA LEU A 66 26.18 5.68 -8.55
C LEU A 66 27.23 4.67 -9.05
N ALA A 67 26.84 3.42 -9.32
CA ALA A 67 27.72 2.38 -9.85
C ALA A 67 28.02 2.52 -11.35
N ALA A 68 27.01 2.86 -12.16
CA ALA A 68 27.09 2.85 -13.63
C ALA A 68 27.59 4.17 -14.23
N GLY A 69 27.45 5.29 -13.51
CA GLY A 69 27.84 6.61 -13.99
C GLY A 69 27.16 6.98 -15.32
N ALA A 70 27.95 7.34 -16.34
CA ALA A 70 27.44 7.81 -17.64
C ALA A 70 26.85 6.72 -18.57
N ARG A 71 26.91 5.43 -18.20
CA ARG A 71 26.34 4.32 -19.00
C ARG A 71 24.89 3.97 -18.65
N TRP A 72 24.28 4.74 -17.75
CA TRP A 72 22.95 4.46 -17.24
C TRP A 72 21.85 4.70 -18.29
N THR A 73 20.96 3.71 -18.42
CA THR A 73 19.83 3.69 -19.36
C THR A 73 18.50 3.81 -18.62
N TRP A 74 17.73 4.83 -18.96
CA TRP A 74 16.37 5.05 -18.41
C TRP A 74 15.39 3.91 -18.71
N GLY A 75 15.64 3.12 -19.77
CA GLY A 75 14.77 2.02 -20.19
C GLY A 75 14.74 0.87 -19.19
N ASP A 76 15.91 0.45 -18.70
CA ASP A 76 16.02 -0.64 -17.71
C ASP A 76 15.43 -0.22 -16.36
N THR A 77 15.73 1.02 -15.96
CA THR A 77 15.20 1.68 -14.75
C THR A 77 13.66 1.68 -14.73
N LEU A 78 13.01 2.15 -15.79
CA LEU A 78 11.56 2.20 -15.84
C LEU A 78 10.91 0.81 -15.87
N SER A 79 11.57 -0.15 -16.51
CA SER A 79 11.13 -1.54 -16.53
C SER A 79 11.18 -2.16 -15.14
N ASP A 80 12.30 -2.00 -14.43
CA ASP A 80 12.49 -2.52 -13.08
C ASP A 80 11.49 -1.87 -12.12
N PHE A 81 11.33 -0.54 -12.20
CA PHE A 81 10.34 0.20 -11.43
C PHE A 81 8.92 -0.35 -11.64
N ALA A 82 8.53 -0.58 -12.89
CA ALA A 82 7.22 -1.11 -13.22
C ALA A 82 7.05 -2.54 -12.66
N LEU A 83 8.04 -3.41 -12.81
CA LEU A 83 8.02 -4.78 -12.32
C LEU A 83 7.93 -4.84 -10.79
N THR A 84 8.65 -3.95 -10.09
CA THR A 84 8.65 -3.87 -8.62
C THR A 84 7.36 -3.25 -8.07
N MET A 85 6.80 -2.22 -8.74
CA MET A 85 5.66 -1.44 -8.23
C MET A 85 4.29 -1.94 -8.64
N LEU A 86 4.15 -2.60 -9.80
CA LEU A 86 2.85 -2.87 -10.41
C LEU A 86 1.90 -3.62 -9.47
N TRP A 87 2.35 -4.75 -8.92
CA TRP A 87 1.50 -5.60 -8.08
C TRP A 87 1.26 -5.00 -6.68
N PRO A 88 2.26 -4.46 -5.96
CA PRO A 88 2.03 -3.73 -4.72
C PRO A 88 1.00 -2.60 -4.86
N ALA A 89 1.08 -1.82 -5.95
CA ALA A 89 0.15 -0.74 -6.24
C ALA A 89 -1.26 -1.29 -6.52
N ALA A 90 -1.37 -2.34 -7.35
CA ALA A 90 -2.65 -2.98 -7.66
C ALA A 90 -3.35 -3.52 -6.40
N ILE A 91 -2.63 -4.24 -5.53
CA ILE A 91 -3.17 -4.79 -4.28
C ILE A 91 -3.65 -3.66 -3.37
N THR A 92 -2.85 -2.60 -3.25
CA THR A 92 -3.19 -1.42 -2.43
C THR A 92 -4.47 -0.74 -2.96
N ALA A 93 -4.57 -0.56 -4.26
CA ALA A 93 -5.71 0.06 -4.94
C ALA A 93 -6.99 -0.77 -4.78
N VAL A 94 -6.94 -2.07 -5.10
CA VAL A 94 -8.07 -2.99 -4.96
C VAL A 94 -8.52 -3.08 -3.50
N GLY A 95 -7.56 -3.16 -2.56
CA GLY A 95 -7.86 -3.17 -1.13
C GLY A 95 -8.56 -1.88 -0.67
N ALA A 96 -8.09 -0.71 -1.13
CA ALA A 96 -8.71 0.57 -0.84
C ALA A 96 -10.12 0.67 -1.43
N TRP A 97 -10.31 0.24 -2.67
CA TRP A 97 -11.61 0.20 -3.33
C TRP A 97 -12.60 -0.70 -2.59
N ARG A 98 -12.19 -1.93 -2.24
CA ARG A 98 -13.02 -2.87 -1.48
C ARG A 98 -13.43 -2.28 -0.13
N ARG A 99 -12.50 -1.68 0.62
CA ARG A 99 -12.81 -0.99 1.90
C ARG A 99 -13.81 0.14 1.71
N ARG A 100 -13.67 0.97 0.68
CA ARG A 100 -14.61 2.06 0.36
C ARG A 100 -16.01 1.50 0.03
N ARG A 101 -16.08 0.44 -0.77
CA ARG A 101 -17.34 -0.22 -1.14
C ARG A 101 -18.07 -0.79 0.08
N LEU A 102 -17.35 -1.48 0.97
CA LEU A 102 -17.92 -2.03 2.21
C LEU A 102 -18.43 -0.93 3.14
N ARG A 103 -17.66 0.16 3.33
CA ARG A 103 -18.09 1.31 4.16
C ARG A 103 -19.36 1.96 3.63
N ARG A 104 -19.48 2.11 2.30
CA ARG A 104 -20.70 2.63 1.67
C ARG A 104 -21.90 1.73 1.90
N ALA A 105 -21.75 0.41 1.71
CA ALA A 105 -22.83 -0.55 1.93
C ALA A 105 -23.34 -0.53 3.39
N ILE A 106 -22.44 -0.46 4.36
CA ILE A 106 -22.80 -0.37 5.79
C ILE A 106 -23.52 0.95 6.09
N ALA A 107 -23.05 2.08 5.55
CA ALA A 107 -23.70 3.37 5.74
C ALA A 107 -25.13 3.41 5.17
N THR A 108 -25.35 2.80 4.00
CA THR A 108 -26.70 2.71 3.40
C THR A 108 -27.61 1.73 4.16
N ALA A 109 -27.06 0.66 4.74
CA ALA A 109 -27.81 -0.34 5.50
C ALA A 109 -28.09 0.07 6.96
N THR A 110 -27.55 1.19 7.43
CA THR A 110 -27.79 1.70 8.79
C THR A 110 -28.91 2.76 8.72
N PRO A 111 -30.19 2.39 8.87
CA PRO A 111 -31.24 3.38 9.02
C PRO A 111 -30.98 4.19 10.29
N SER A 112 -31.14 5.50 10.19
CA SER A 112 -31.02 6.46 11.27
C SER A 112 -31.93 6.07 12.44
N ARG A 113 -31.35 5.36 13.43
CA ARG A 113 -31.96 5.02 14.73
C ARG A 113 -32.07 6.26 15.64
N THR A 114 -32.28 7.43 15.05
CA THR A 114 -32.41 8.72 15.76
C THR A 114 -33.85 9.25 15.71
N GLY A 115 -34.75 8.63 14.94
CA GLY A 115 -36.16 9.05 14.84
C GLY A 115 -37.16 8.28 15.71
N ALA A 116 -36.73 7.25 16.45
CA ALA A 116 -37.62 6.32 17.14
C ALA A 116 -37.45 6.32 18.68
N VAL A 117 -37.22 7.49 19.27
CA VAL A 117 -37.53 7.70 20.70
C VAL A 117 -38.73 8.63 20.76
N SER A 118 -39.86 8.02 21.10
CA SER A 118 -41.18 8.57 21.36
C SER A 118 -41.18 9.96 21.99
N SER A 119 -41.80 10.92 21.30
CA SER A 119 -42.54 12.02 21.91
C SER A 119 -44.04 11.69 21.84
N THR A 120 -44.43 10.60 22.48
CA THR A 120 -45.82 10.32 22.82
C THR A 120 -45.95 10.34 24.34
N ALA A 121 -46.95 11.10 24.81
CA ALA A 121 -47.44 11.24 26.19
C ALA A 121 -46.77 12.29 27.10
N SER A 122 -47.35 13.49 27.10
CA SER A 122 -47.97 14.02 28.34
C SER A 122 -48.98 15.12 28.00
N ARG A 123 -50.22 14.69 27.75
CA ARG A 123 -51.39 15.57 27.67
C ARG A 123 -51.77 15.94 29.11
N ARG A 124 -51.27 17.06 29.63
CA ARG A 124 -51.75 17.63 30.90
C ARG A 124 -53.18 18.15 30.70
N ALA A 125 -54.13 17.56 31.40
CA ALA A 125 -55.49 18.09 31.53
C ALA A 125 -55.50 19.36 32.41
N PRO A 126 -56.38 20.33 32.15
CA PRO A 126 -56.53 21.50 33.01
C PRO A 126 -57.38 21.13 34.22
N ILE A 127 -56.83 21.30 35.42
CA ILE A 127 -57.61 21.26 36.66
C ILE A 127 -58.12 22.67 36.90
N ALA A 128 -59.40 22.90 36.63
CA ALA A 128 -60.11 24.04 37.14
C ALA A 128 -60.29 23.87 38.65
N SER A 129 -59.92 24.87 39.43
CA SER A 129 -60.36 25.01 40.82
C SER A 129 -60.94 26.41 41.00
N THR A 130 -62.08 26.41 41.69
CA THR A 130 -63.03 27.46 42.02
C THR A 130 -62.46 28.57 42.90
#